data_AF-A0AAX0XJT9-F1
#
_entry.id   AF-A0AAX0XJT9-F1
#
_cell.length_a   1.000
_cell.length_b   1.000
_cell.length_c   1.000
_cell.angle_alpha   90.00
_cell.angle_beta   90.00
_cell.angle_gamma   90.00
#
_symmetry.space_group_name_H-M   'P 1'
#
loop_
_entity.id
_entity.type
_entity.pdbx_description
1 polymer ?
#
loop_
_entity_poly.entity_id
_entity_poly.type
_entity_poly.pdbx_seq_one_letter_code
_entity_poly.pdbx_strand_id
1 'polypeptide(L)'
;MLDMFNEHCLGTKNFDWIDPDNERLCNFVWSYLRVATKGRRDGILRCNQSLIIDDKNKLMVDVLPSLGLNESVYFDLKLPVHLTNSREKRECIIYFFDLWMVSRQDKERQLQYFVNVWGEIKNKSKMEDWLIKNEGMAEWAWNYTFKTYLAFTAPAWLDLSGVNKNDKAKQAMITLYDLLSIDHRTILMASIRKSGTVQKNRINSENRKSMSIPLSEERKEMLKRIAKDSNRRIYQVVEDMIDQEYQRQYSH
;
A
#
# COMPACT_ATOMS: atom_id res chain seq x y z
N MET A 1 -25.38 -36.64 -5.96
CA MET A 1 -25.21 -35.27 -5.43
C MET A 1 -23.78 -35.05 -4.95
N LEU A 2 -23.21 -35.99 -4.17
CA LEU A 2 -21.79 -35.97 -3.79
C LEU A 2 -20.84 -36.13 -5.00
N ASP A 3 -21.20 -36.96 -5.99
CA ASP A 3 -20.35 -37.19 -7.17
C ASP A 3 -20.25 -35.95 -8.07
N MET A 4 -21.36 -35.27 -8.36
CA MET A 4 -21.33 -33.98 -9.08
C MET A 4 -20.56 -32.89 -8.35
N PHE A 5 -20.65 -32.85 -7.01
CA PHE A 5 -19.88 -31.90 -6.19
C PHE A 5 -18.37 -32.19 -6.32
N ASN A 6 -17.95 -33.45 -6.23
CA ASN A 6 -16.55 -33.85 -6.38
C ASN A 6 -15.99 -33.67 -7.81
N GLU A 7 -16.86 -33.69 -8.82
CA GLU A 7 -16.46 -33.43 -10.21
C GLU A 7 -16.20 -31.94 -10.49
N HIS A 8 -16.89 -31.02 -9.78
CA HIS A 8 -16.89 -29.59 -10.09
C HIS A 8 -16.20 -28.71 -9.03
N CYS A 9 -16.03 -29.22 -7.81
CA CYS A 9 -15.31 -28.52 -6.74
C CYS A 9 -13.86 -28.99 -6.64
N LEU A 10 -13.03 -28.12 -6.07
CA LEU A 10 -11.63 -28.42 -5.77
C LEU A 10 -11.53 -29.10 -4.40
N GLY A 11 -10.55 -29.98 -4.24
CA GLY A 11 -10.25 -30.55 -2.94
C GLY A 11 -9.59 -29.51 -2.03
N THR A 12 -9.71 -29.70 -0.71
CA THR A 12 -9.05 -28.82 0.28
C THR A 12 -7.55 -28.68 0.04
N LYS A 13 -6.89 -29.77 -0.39
CA LYS A 13 -5.46 -29.80 -0.72
C LYS A 13 -5.04 -28.80 -1.79
N ASN A 14 -5.96 -28.41 -2.70
CA ASN A 14 -5.68 -27.41 -3.72
C ASN A 14 -5.42 -26.01 -3.11
N PHE A 15 -5.86 -25.78 -1.88
CA PHE A 15 -5.74 -24.49 -1.16
C PHE A 15 -4.68 -24.52 -0.05
N ASP A 16 -3.91 -25.60 0.10
CA ASP A 16 -2.89 -25.73 1.16
C ASP A 16 -1.77 -24.68 1.02
N TRP A 17 -1.51 -24.19 -0.20
CA TRP A 17 -0.54 -23.13 -0.44
C TRP A 17 -0.99 -21.75 0.06
N ILE A 18 -2.31 -21.58 0.31
CA ILE A 18 -2.86 -20.37 0.95
C ILE A 18 -2.81 -20.59 2.46
N ASP A 19 -1.65 -20.30 3.03
CA ASP A 19 -1.40 -20.42 4.47
C ASP A 19 -2.21 -19.38 5.26
N PRO A 20 -3.11 -19.79 6.18
CA PRO A 20 -3.89 -18.86 7.00
C PRO A 20 -3.03 -18.01 7.94
N ASP A 21 -1.79 -18.41 8.27
CA ASP A 21 -0.89 -17.62 9.09
C ASP A 21 -0.15 -16.55 8.27
N ASN A 22 -0.20 -16.64 6.93
CA ASN A 22 0.34 -15.64 6.02
C ASN A 22 -0.73 -14.59 5.67
N GLU A 23 -0.87 -13.58 6.52
CA GLU A 23 -1.87 -12.52 6.35
C GLU A 23 -1.74 -11.79 5.00
N ARG A 24 -0.52 -11.51 4.55
CA ARG A 24 -0.26 -10.82 3.29
C ARG A 24 -0.75 -11.64 2.09
N LEU A 25 -0.52 -12.95 2.10
CA LEU A 25 -1.02 -13.85 1.05
C LEU A 25 -2.55 -13.89 1.04
N CYS A 26 -3.19 -14.07 2.20
CA CYS A 26 -4.65 -14.06 2.30
C CYS A 26 -5.23 -12.72 1.81
N ASN A 27 -4.62 -11.60 2.21
CA ASN A 27 -5.00 -10.26 1.76
C ASN A 27 -4.87 -10.13 0.24
N PHE A 28 -3.77 -10.60 -0.34
CA PHE A 28 -3.54 -10.54 -1.78
C PHE A 28 -4.60 -11.31 -2.56
N VAL A 29 -4.80 -12.61 -2.27
CA VAL A 29 -5.72 -13.46 -3.04
C VAL A 29 -7.15 -12.99 -2.89
N TRP A 30 -7.59 -12.73 -1.65
CA TRP A 30 -8.95 -12.26 -1.38
C TRP A 30 -9.23 -10.91 -2.06
N SER A 31 -8.32 -9.94 -1.89
CA SER A 31 -8.48 -8.62 -2.49
C SER A 31 -8.43 -8.67 -4.01
N TYR A 32 -7.62 -9.56 -4.60
CA TYR A 32 -7.60 -9.79 -6.04
C TYR A 32 -8.99 -10.22 -6.53
N LEU A 33 -9.57 -11.26 -5.92
CA LEU A 33 -10.88 -11.78 -6.31
C LEU A 33 -11.97 -10.70 -6.25
N ARG A 34 -11.90 -9.81 -5.25
CA ARG A 34 -12.88 -8.72 -5.09
C ARG A 34 -12.90 -7.70 -6.22
N VAL A 35 -11.75 -7.46 -6.86
CA VAL A 35 -11.61 -6.50 -7.97
C VAL A 35 -11.34 -7.17 -9.30
N ALA A 36 -11.48 -8.50 -9.36
CA ALA A 36 -11.24 -9.24 -10.58
C ALA A 36 -12.50 -9.28 -11.44
N THR A 37 -12.31 -9.14 -12.75
CA THR A 37 -13.38 -9.37 -13.73
C THR A 37 -13.00 -10.51 -14.66
N LYS A 38 -14.00 -11.05 -15.37
CA LYS A 38 -13.81 -12.15 -16.30
C LYS A 38 -12.93 -11.69 -17.48
N GLY A 39 -11.83 -12.40 -17.72
CA GLY A 39 -11.01 -12.21 -18.91
C GLY A 39 -11.80 -12.51 -20.18
N ARG A 40 -11.75 -11.62 -21.17
CA ARG A 40 -12.56 -11.71 -22.41
C ARG A 40 -12.25 -12.93 -23.30
N ARG A 41 -11.15 -13.67 -23.07
CA ARG A 41 -10.65 -14.69 -24.02
C ARG A 41 -10.25 -16.03 -23.41
N ASP A 42 -9.80 -16.07 -22.16
CA ASP A 42 -9.20 -17.27 -21.54
C ASP A 42 -9.97 -17.78 -20.31
N GLY A 43 -11.03 -17.09 -19.89
CA GLY A 43 -11.81 -17.42 -18.69
C GLY A 43 -11.10 -17.14 -17.37
N ILE A 44 -9.85 -16.64 -17.41
CA ILE A 44 -9.06 -16.31 -16.23
C ILE A 44 -9.53 -14.96 -15.68
N LEU A 45 -9.70 -14.88 -14.37
CA LEU A 45 -10.01 -13.65 -13.67
C LEU A 45 -8.78 -12.75 -13.64
N ARG A 46 -8.95 -11.50 -14.08
CA ARG A 46 -7.89 -10.48 -14.15
C ARG A 46 -8.17 -9.38 -13.14
N CYS A 47 -7.16 -9.00 -12.36
CA CYS A 47 -7.26 -7.90 -11.41
C CYS A 47 -7.33 -6.56 -12.16
N ASN A 48 -8.37 -5.78 -11.86
CA ASN A 48 -8.56 -4.45 -12.45
C ASN A 48 -8.08 -3.31 -11.53
N GLN A 49 -7.25 -3.62 -10.53
CA GLN A 49 -6.67 -2.57 -9.69
C GLN A 49 -5.66 -1.75 -10.49
N SER A 50 -5.94 -0.46 -10.63
CA SER A 50 -5.06 0.50 -11.31
C SER A 50 -4.90 1.77 -10.49
N LEU A 51 -3.95 2.60 -10.90
CA LEU A 51 -3.79 3.97 -10.42
C LEU A 51 -4.32 4.92 -11.49
N ILE A 52 -4.94 6.01 -11.07
CA ILE A 52 -5.31 7.13 -11.94
C ILE A 52 -4.04 7.96 -12.14
N ILE A 53 -3.54 7.96 -13.37
CA ILE A 53 -2.34 8.71 -13.76
C ILE A 53 -2.82 9.77 -14.76
N ASP A 54 -2.70 11.04 -14.38
CA ASP A 54 -2.97 12.19 -15.26
C ASP A 54 -1.95 12.20 -16.39
N ASP A 55 -2.26 11.50 -17.47
CA ASP A 55 -1.56 11.65 -18.72
C ASP A 55 -2.24 12.80 -19.46
N LYS A 56 -1.63 14.00 -19.43
CA LYS A 56 -2.18 15.23 -20.05
C LYS A 56 -2.51 15.07 -21.56
N ASN A 57 -2.18 13.93 -22.18
CA ASN A 57 -2.45 13.61 -23.58
C ASN A 57 -3.33 12.36 -23.81
N LYS A 58 -3.96 11.78 -22.79
CA LYS A 58 -5.09 10.87 -23.00
C LYS A 58 -6.36 11.59 -22.60
N LEU A 59 -7.01 12.15 -23.62
CA LEU A 59 -8.45 12.41 -23.69
C LEU A 59 -9.21 11.88 -22.47
N MET A 60 -9.83 12.79 -21.71
CA MET A 60 -10.90 12.51 -20.74
C MET A 60 -12.07 11.82 -21.45
N VAL A 61 -11.88 10.59 -21.90
CA VAL A 61 -12.85 9.75 -22.56
C VAL A 61 -12.91 8.46 -21.77
N ASP A 62 -14.03 8.31 -21.05
CA ASP A 62 -14.63 7.04 -20.63
C ASP A 62 -14.03 6.21 -19.48
N VAL A 63 -13.17 6.77 -18.64
CA VAL A 63 -12.72 6.07 -17.41
C VAL A 63 -13.17 6.82 -16.17
N LEU A 64 -14.47 7.04 -16.06
CA LEU A 64 -15.10 6.79 -14.77
C LEU A 64 -15.47 5.29 -14.80
N PRO A 65 -14.60 4.36 -14.39
CA PRO A 65 -15.12 3.09 -14.03
C PRO A 65 -15.94 3.41 -12.78
N SER A 66 -17.25 3.29 -12.91
CA SER A 66 -17.94 2.45 -11.94
C SER A 66 -16.96 1.31 -11.65
N LEU A 67 -16.25 1.40 -10.51
CA LEU A 67 -15.33 0.37 -10.03
C LEU A 67 -15.96 -0.95 -10.41
N GLY A 68 -15.21 -1.85 -11.06
CA GLY A 68 -15.70 -3.06 -11.73
C GLY A 68 -16.54 -4.05 -10.89
N LEU A 69 -17.12 -3.63 -9.78
CA LEU A 69 -18.24 -4.19 -9.04
C LEU A 69 -19.34 -4.74 -9.96
N ASN A 70 -19.75 -4.02 -11.01
CA ASN A 70 -20.81 -4.49 -11.91
C ASN A 70 -20.37 -5.66 -12.83
N GLU A 71 -19.07 -5.98 -12.90
CA GLU A 71 -18.52 -7.12 -13.63
C GLU A 71 -17.74 -8.09 -12.71
N SER A 72 -17.78 -7.86 -11.39
CA SER A 72 -17.02 -8.62 -10.41
C SER A 72 -17.75 -9.90 -10.05
N VAL A 73 -17.16 -11.04 -10.39
CA VAL A 73 -17.70 -12.37 -10.04
C VAL A 73 -17.92 -12.49 -8.54
N TYR A 74 -17.06 -11.84 -7.74
CA TYR A 74 -17.19 -11.86 -6.28
C TYR A 74 -18.49 -11.21 -5.81
N PHE A 75 -18.90 -10.11 -6.46
CA PHE A 75 -20.13 -9.41 -6.13
C PHE A 75 -21.37 -10.23 -6.54
N ASP A 76 -21.34 -10.85 -7.71
CA ASP A 76 -22.42 -11.72 -8.21
C ASP A 76 -22.70 -12.90 -7.27
N LEU A 77 -21.64 -13.44 -6.63
CA LEU A 77 -21.73 -14.55 -5.68
C LEU A 77 -22.22 -14.12 -4.28
N LYS A 78 -22.45 -12.83 -4.03
CA LYS A 78 -22.93 -12.28 -2.75
C LYS A 78 -22.09 -12.71 -1.53
N LEU A 79 -20.78 -12.78 -1.73
CA LEU A 79 -19.84 -13.20 -0.70
C LEU A 79 -19.63 -12.11 0.38
N PRO A 80 -19.22 -12.49 1.60
CA PRO A 80 -18.92 -11.54 2.67
C PRO A 80 -17.91 -10.47 2.27
N VAL A 81 -18.16 -9.22 2.66
CA VAL A 81 -17.34 -8.06 2.27
C VAL A 81 -16.41 -7.61 3.40
N HIS A 82 -16.83 -7.78 4.65
CA HIS A 82 -16.12 -7.34 5.85
C HIS A 82 -15.46 -8.53 6.54
N LEU A 83 -14.26 -8.90 6.09
CA LEU A 83 -13.47 -9.99 6.67
C LEU A 83 -12.22 -9.40 7.33
N THR A 84 -12.01 -9.71 8.60
CA THR A 84 -11.01 -8.99 9.41
C THR A 84 -9.71 -9.76 9.57
N ASN A 85 -9.78 -11.10 9.63
CA ASN A 85 -8.60 -11.95 9.79
C ASN A 85 -8.31 -12.82 8.56
N SER A 86 -7.09 -13.35 8.51
CA SER A 86 -6.58 -14.16 7.40
C SER A 86 -7.29 -15.50 7.24
N ARG A 87 -7.71 -16.12 8.35
CA ARG A 87 -8.44 -17.40 8.34
C ARG A 87 -9.82 -17.26 7.69
N GLU A 88 -10.59 -16.24 8.08
CA GLU A 88 -11.87 -15.89 7.44
C GLU A 88 -11.71 -15.62 5.94
N LYS A 89 -10.66 -14.87 5.57
CA LYS A 89 -10.36 -14.60 4.16
C LYS A 89 -10.06 -15.89 3.39
N ARG A 90 -9.28 -16.80 3.97
CA ARG A 90 -8.98 -18.12 3.37
C ARG A 90 -10.25 -18.95 3.17
N GLU A 91 -11.10 -19.04 4.18
CA GLU A 91 -12.39 -19.74 4.08
C GLU A 91 -13.27 -19.13 2.99
N CYS A 92 -13.33 -17.80 2.91
CA CYS A 92 -14.08 -17.11 1.87
C CYS A 92 -13.49 -17.31 0.47
N ILE A 93 -12.17 -17.43 0.33
CA ILE A 93 -11.52 -17.80 -0.95
C ILE A 93 -11.98 -19.20 -1.36
N ILE A 94 -11.96 -20.18 -0.45
CA ILE A 94 -12.42 -21.54 -0.75
C ILE A 94 -13.90 -21.49 -1.20
N TYR A 95 -14.73 -20.79 -0.44
CA TYR A 95 -16.16 -20.65 -0.76
C TYR A 95 -16.41 -19.94 -2.10
N PHE A 96 -15.58 -18.96 -2.46
CA PHE A 96 -15.62 -18.36 -3.79
C PHE A 96 -15.45 -19.43 -4.88
N PHE A 97 -14.43 -20.29 -4.76
CA PHE A 97 -14.16 -21.33 -5.74
C PHE A 97 -15.21 -22.44 -5.76
N ASP A 98 -15.85 -22.75 -4.63
CA ASP A 98 -16.97 -23.69 -4.58
C ASP A 98 -18.19 -23.15 -5.33
N LEU A 99 -18.51 -21.87 -5.14
CA LEU A 99 -19.65 -21.21 -5.78
C LEU A 99 -19.39 -20.76 -7.23
N TRP A 100 -18.12 -20.66 -7.64
CA TRP A 100 -17.77 -20.18 -8.97
C TRP A 100 -18.15 -21.24 -10.03
N MET A 101 -19.20 -20.94 -10.82
CA MET A 101 -19.79 -21.84 -11.81
C MET A 101 -18.97 -21.93 -13.10
N VAL A 102 -17.77 -22.49 -13.00
CA VAL A 102 -16.86 -22.81 -14.12
C VAL A 102 -16.32 -24.23 -14.00
N SER A 103 -15.69 -24.75 -15.04
CA SER A 103 -15.13 -26.10 -15.00
C SER A 103 -14.06 -26.23 -13.92
N ARG A 104 -13.90 -27.42 -13.35
CA ARG A 104 -12.82 -27.71 -12.39
C ARG A 104 -11.45 -27.33 -12.95
N GLN A 105 -11.22 -27.59 -14.24
CA GLN A 105 -9.97 -27.24 -14.92
C GLN A 105 -9.73 -25.72 -14.98
N ASP A 106 -10.77 -24.90 -15.14
CA ASP A 106 -10.65 -23.43 -15.09
C ASP A 106 -10.30 -22.96 -13.66
N LYS A 107 -10.90 -23.58 -12.63
CA LYS A 107 -10.57 -23.30 -11.22
C LYS A 107 -9.10 -23.63 -10.93
N GLU A 108 -8.62 -24.79 -11.37
CA GLU A 108 -7.22 -25.20 -11.23
C GLU A 108 -6.27 -24.24 -11.96
N ARG A 109 -6.62 -23.82 -13.19
CA ARG A 109 -5.85 -22.81 -13.93
C ARG A 109 -5.79 -21.48 -13.20
N GLN A 110 -6.91 -21.03 -12.61
CA GLN A 110 -6.95 -19.79 -11.83
C GLN A 110 -6.08 -19.88 -10.55
N LEU A 111 -6.12 -21.00 -9.82
CA LEU A 111 -5.25 -21.19 -8.66
C LEU A 111 -3.78 -21.22 -9.05
N GLN A 112 -3.42 -21.93 -10.13
CA GLN A 112 -2.04 -21.96 -10.61
C GLN A 112 -1.57 -20.57 -11.03
N TYR A 113 -2.45 -19.77 -11.64
CA TYR A 113 -2.16 -18.37 -11.93
C TYR A 113 -1.85 -17.57 -10.66
N PHE A 114 -2.64 -17.73 -9.59
CA PHE A 114 -2.34 -17.07 -8.32
C PHE A 114 -1.03 -17.53 -7.69
N VAL A 115 -0.71 -18.84 -7.74
CA VAL A 115 0.57 -19.37 -7.27
C VAL A 115 1.73 -18.69 -8.01
N ASN A 116 1.62 -18.55 -9.33
CA ASN A 116 2.66 -17.93 -10.16
C ASN A 116 2.84 -16.45 -9.81
N VAL A 117 1.75 -15.67 -9.79
CA VAL A 117 1.79 -14.23 -9.47
C VAL A 117 2.29 -14.02 -8.03
N TRP A 118 1.83 -14.80 -7.08
CA TRP A 118 2.32 -14.72 -5.70
C TRP A 118 3.82 -15.05 -5.62
N GLY A 119 4.27 -16.08 -6.35
CA GLY A 119 5.68 -16.46 -6.46
C GLY A 119 6.57 -15.32 -6.94
N GLU A 120 6.08 -14.46 -7.83
CA GLU A 120 6.80 -13.29 -8.33
C GLU A 120 6.92 -12.15 -7.30
N ILE A 121 5.93 -11.99 -6.41
CA ILE A 121 5.81 -10.82 -5.54
C ILE A 121 6.17 -11.07 -4.07
N LYS A 122 6.07 -12.31 -3.58
CA LYS A 122 6.21 -12.65 -2.15
C LYS A 122 7.51 -12.12 -1.52
N ASN A 123 8.62 -12.20 -2.25
CA ASN A 123 9.96 -11.82 -1.77
C ASN A 123 10.44 -10.45 -2.27
N LYS A 124 9.59 -9.65 -2.93
CA LYS A 124 10.01 -8.44 -3.66
C LYS A 124 9.18 -7.20 -3.34
N SER A 125 8.54 -7.13 -2.17
CA SER A 125 7.71 -5.99 -1.80
C SER A 125 8.54 -4.78 -1.39
N LYS A 126 8.90 -3.96 -2.39
CA LYS A 126 9.57 -2.67 -2.18
C LYS A 126 8.74 -1.72 -1.29
N MET A 127 7.42 -1.89 -1.27
CA MET A 127 6.52 -1.10 -0.43
C MET A 127 6.65 -1.52 1.04
N GLU A 128 6.63 -2.81 1.33
CA GLU A 128 6.84 -3.35 2.67
C GLU A 128 8.21 -2.93 3.22
N ASP A 129 9.28 -3.09 2.44
CA ASP A 129 10.63 -2.64 2.79
C ASP A 129 10.68 -1.14 3.10
N TRP A 130 9.98 -0.32 2.31
CA TRP A 130 9.96 1.12 2.51
C TRP A 130 9.21 1.51 3.78
N LEU A 131 8.10 0.84 4.09
CA LEU A 131 7.31 1.09 5.31
C LEU A 131 8.06 0.67 6.56
N ILE A 132 8.80 -0.45 6.53
CA ILE A 132 9.68 -0.87 7.65
C ILE A 132 10.74 0.20 7.93
N LYS A 133 11.36 0.76 6.89
CA LYS A 133 12.39 1.81 7.03
C LYS A 133 11.83 3.20 7.42
N ASN A 134 10.52 3.38 7.30
CA ASN A 134 9.83 4.64 7.56
C ASN A 134 8.64 4.39 8.49
N GLU A 135 8.94 3.88 9.68
CA GLU A 135 7.97 3.63 10.73
C GLU A 135 7.10 4.89 11.01
N GLY A 136 5.80 4.67 11.25
CA GLY A 136 4.82 5.73 11.45
C GLY A 136 4.38 6.49 10.18
N MET A 137 4.94 6.19 9.00
CA MET A 137 4.54 6.86 7.75
C MET A 137 3.42 6.14 6.98
N ALA A 138 2.87 5.04 7.49
CA ALA A 138 1.91 4.22 6.75
C ALA A 138 0.58 4.97 6.48
N GLU A 139 0.03 5.65 7.50
CA GLU A 139 -1.18 6.45 7.34
C GLU A 139 -0.99 7.59 6.35
N TRP A 140 0.15 8.30 6.42
CA TRP A 140 0.48 9.34 5.45
C TRP A 140 0.59 8.77 4.04
N ALA A 141 1.28 7.65 3.86
CA ALA A 141 1.49 7.03 2.56
C ALA A 141 0.15 6.59 1.95
N TRP A 142 -0.74 6.03 2.76
CA TRP A 142 -2.10 5.70 2.36
C TRP A 142 -2.88 6.94 1.93
N ASN A 143 -2.95 7.98 2.78
CA ASN A 143 -3.70 9.19 2.49
C ASN A 143 -3.18 9.93 1.24
N TYR A 144 -1.86 9.97 1.06
CA TYR A 144 -1.24 10.50 -0.15
C TYR A 144 -1.68 9.70 -1.39
N THR A 145 -1.58 8.37 -1.34
CA THR A 145 -1.97 7.50 -2.45
C THR A 145 -3.45 7.61 -2.77
N PHE A 146 -4.30 7.61 -1.74
CA PHE A 146 -5.74 7.75 -1.84
C PHE A 146 -6.15 9.04 -2.55
N LYS A 147 -5.51 10.16 -2.19
CA LYS A 147 -5.73 11.46 -2.81
C LYS A 147 -5.16 11.55 -4.22
N THR A 148 -3.91 11.14 -4.40
CA THR A 148 -3.15 11.41 -5.65
C THR A 148 -3.43 10.41 -6.75
N TYR A 149 -3.66 9.15 -6.41
CA TYR A 149 -3.72 8.05 -7.38
C TYR A 149 -5.03 7.27 -7.38
N LEU A 150 -5.87 7.44 -6.36
CA LEU A 150 -7.18 6.79 -6.29
C LEU A 150 -8.33 7.79 -6.36
N ALA A 151 -8.07 9.09 -6.55
CA ALA A 151 -9.09 10.14 -6.62
C ALA A 151 -10.16 10.05 -5.52
N PHE A 152 -9.73 9.78 -4.28
CA PHE A 152 -10.62 9.58 -3.12
C PHE A 152 -11.62 8.42 -3.26
N THR A 153 -11.38 7.50 -4.18
CA THR A 153 -12.21 6.32 -4.40
C THR A 153 -11.56 5.12 -3.71
N ALA A 154 -12.23 4.60 -2.67
CA ALA A 154 -11.71 3.47 -1.91
C ALA A 154 -11.76 2.19 -2.77
N PRO A 155 -10.67 1.40 -2.83
CA PRO A 155 -10.72 0.09 -3.45
C PRO A 155 -11.77 -0.78 -2.78
N ALA A 156 -12.45 -1.62 -3.56
CA ALA A 156 -13.54 -2.44 -3.05
C ALA A 156 -13.10 -3.24 -1.82
N TRP A 157 -11.93 -3.90 -1.91
CA TRP A 157 -11.33 -4.76 -0.87
C TRP A 157 -10.93 -4.04 0.43
N LEU A 158 -10.91 -2.71 0.45
CA LEU A 158 -10.40 -1.95 1.60
C LEU A 158 -11.37 -2.01 2.79
N ASP A 159 -10.84 -2.34 3.96
CA ASP A 159 -11.53 -2.17 5.24
C ASP A 159 -10.63 -1.46 6.27
N LEU A 160 -10.93 -0.17 6.51
CA LEU A 160 -10.25 0.66 7.50
C LEU A 160 -11.05 0.86 8.80
N SER A 161 -12.11 0.08 9.05
CA SER A 161 -12.90 0.16 10.29
C SER A 161 -12.07 -0.22 11.54
N GLY A 162 -12.37 0.30 12.73
CA GLY A 162 -11.73 -0.15 14.00
C GLY A 162 -10.53 0.68 14.51
N VAL A 163 -9.79 0.12 15.49
CA VAL A 163 -8.96 0.89 16.45
C VAL A 163 -7.49 1.07 16.02
N ASN A 164 -6.95 0.25 15.10
CA ASN A 164 -5.54 0.30 14.69
C ASN A 164 -5.34 0.82 13.25
N LYS A 165 -5.43 2.15 13.08
CA LYS A 165 -5.40 2.80 11.77
C LYS A 165 -4.05 2.66 11.05
N ASN A 166 -2.94 2.76 11.76
CA ASN A 166 -1.60 2.73 11.14
C ASN A 166 -1.27 1.34 10.58
N ASP A 167 -1.54 0.26 11.33
CA ASP A 167 -1.28 -1.10 10.82
C ASP A 167 -2.22 -1.45 9.67
N LYS A 168 -3.50 -1.03 9.75
CA LYS A 168 -4.43 -1.18 8.63
C LYS A 168 -3.98 -0.41 7.40
N ALA A 169 -3.49 0.82 7.55
CA ALA A 169 -2.93 1.60 6.46
C ALA A 169 -1.69 0.92 5.85
N LYS A 170 -0.83 0.32 6.69
CA LYS A 170 0.33 -0.47 6.25
C LYS A 170 -0.11 -1.66 5.41
N GLN A 171 -1.05 -2.47 5.90
CA GLN A 171 -1.59 -3.63 5.18
C GLN A 171 -2.29 -3.21 3.88
N ALA A 172 -3.06 -2.12 3.90
CA ALA A 172 -3.72 -1.57 2.72
C ALA A 172 -2.70 -1.12 1.66
N MET A 173 -1.63 -0.43 2.05
CA MET A 173 -0.57 -0.02 1.13
C MET A 173 0.17 -1.21 0.52
N ILE A 174 0.50 -2.23 1.31
CA ILE A 174 1.16 -3.45 0.81
C ILE A 174 0.23 -4.21 -0.15
N THR A 175 -1.03 -4.39 0.23
CA THR A 175 -2.04 -5.09 -0.58
C THR A 175 -2.28 -4.36 -1.90
N LEU A 176 -2.49 -3.03 -1.87
CA LEU A 176 -2.61 -2.22 -3.08
C LEU A 176 -1.39 -2.41 -3.98
N TYR A 177 -0.18 -2.30 -3.42
CA TYR A 177 1.05 -2.46 -4.17
C TYR A 177 1.15 -3.84 -4.84
N ASP A 178 0.82 -4.90 -4.12
CA ASP A 178 0.83 -6.28 -4.62
C ASP A 178 -0.22 -6.53 -5.71
N LEU A 179 -1.32 -5.77 -5.75
CA LEU A 179 -2.33 -5.87 -6.81
C LEU A 179 -1.98 -5.08 -8.08
N LEU A 180 -1.07 -4.11 -8.00
CA LEU A 180 -0.72 -3.25 -9.14
C LEU A 180 0.19 -3.94 -10.17
N SER A 181 0.11 -3.48 -11.42
CA SER A 181 1.07 -3.82 -12.48
C SER A 181 2.47 -3.29 -12.16
N ILE A 182 3.49 -3.85 -12.82
CA ILE A 182 4.89 -3.43 -12.64
C ILE A 182 5.09 -1.93 -12.90
N ASP A 183 4.42 -1.37 -13.92
CA ASP A 183 4.52 0.05 -14.26
C ASP A 183 3.91 0.93 -13.17
N HIS A 184 2.69 0.60 -12.72
CA HIS A 184 2.02 1.33 -11.64
C HIS A 184 2.78 1.24 -10.31
N ARG A 185 3.35 0.08 -9.99
CA ARG A 185 4.24 -0.10 -8.84
C ARG A 185 5.45 0.83 -8.91
N THR A 186 6.04 0.98 -10.09
CA THR A 186 7.21 1.83 -10.31
C THR A 186 6.86 3.30 -10.09
N ILE A 187 5.73 3.75 -10.66
CA ILE A 187 5.22 5.12 -10.50
C ILE A 187 4.92 5.41 -9.03
N LEU A 188 4.16 4.53 -8.36
CA LEU A 188 3.80 4.72 -6.96
C LEU A 188 5.05 4.82 -6.06
N MET A 189 6.02 3.91 -6.24
CA MET A 189 7.23 3.92 -5.44
C MET A 189 8.08 5.17 -5.66
N ALA A 190 8.20 5.64 -6.90
CA ALA A 190 8.93 6.87 -7.21
C ALA A 190 8.33 8.07 -6.46
N SER A 191 7.00 8.20 -6.50
CA SER A 191 6.27 9.28 -5.85
C SER A 191 6.29 9.19 -4.32
N ILE A 192 6.08 7.99 -3.76
CA ILE A 192 6.14 7.76 -2.32
C ILE A 192 7.53 8.09 -1.76
N ARG A 193 8.61 7.69 -2.45
CA ARG A 193 9.98 8.01 -2.02
C ARG A 193 10.25 9.52 -2.04
N LYS A 194 9.87 10.19 -3.14
CA LYS A 194 10.09 11.63 -3.30
C LYS A 194 9.28 12.44 -2.28
N SER A 195 7.97 12.27 -2.27
CA SER A 195 7.04 13.00 -1.38
C SER A 195 7.23 12.60 0.08
N GLY A 196 7.55 11.33 0.35
CA GLY A 196 7.78 10.81 1.70
C GLY A 196 9.04 11.39 2.33
N THR A 197 10.10 11.61 1.55
CA THR A 197 11.29 12.31 2.06
C THR A 197 10.95 13.73 2.51
N VAL A 198 10.14 14.46 1.73
CA VAL A 198 9.68 15.81 2.10
C VAL A 198 8.82 15.75 3.36
N GLN A 199 7.88 14.81 3.44
CA GLN A 199 7.03 14.67 4.63
C GLN A 199 7.83 14.32 5.88
N LYS A 200 8.78 13.39 5.77
CA LYS A 200 9.66 13.02 6.89
C LYS A 200 10.46 14.22 7.39
N ASN A 201 10.97 15.04 6.47
CA ASN A 201 11.63 16.30 6.84
C ASN A 201 10.68 17.27 7.56
N ARG A 202 9.40 17.35 7.12
CA ARG A 202 8.39 18.17 7.80
C ARG A 202 8.12 17.70 9.22
N ILE A 203 7.87 16.40 9.41
CA ILE A 203 7.64 15.80 10.73
C ILE A 203 8.85 16.05 11.64
N ASN A 204 10.07 15.86 11.13
CA ASN A 204 11.30 16.16 11.89
C ASN A 204 11.47 17.64 12.20
N SER A 205 10.90 18.54 11.38
CA SER A 205 10.91 19.99 11.59
C SER A 205 9.73 20.51 12.41
N GLU A 206 8.64 19.76 12.61
CA GLU A 206 7.52 20.21 13.47
C GLU A 206 7.95 20.29 14.94
N ASN A 207 8.90 19.45 15.35
CA ASN A 207 9.61 19.58 16.63
C ASN A 207 10.65 20.72 16.66
N ARG A 208 10.86 21.43 15.54
CA ARG A 208 11.88 22.48 15.37
C ARG A 208 11.29 23.66 14.59
N LYS A 209 10.65 24.59 15.31
CA LYS A 209 10.10 25.80 14.68
C LYS A 209 11.22 26.61 14.01
N SER A 210 11.11 26.77 12.69
CA SER A 210 11.98 27.65 11.91
C SER A 210 11.92 29.08 12.47
N MET A 211 13.04 29.58 12.98
CA MET A 211 13.21 30.97 13.39
C MET A 211 14.09 31.69 12.36
N SER A 212 13.57 32.76 11.76
CA SER A 212 14.35 33.63 10.87
C SER A 212 14.91 34.78 11.70
N ILE A 213 16.24 34.82 11.86
CA ILE A 213 16.93 35.91 12.54
C ILE A 213 17.75 36.65 11.47
N PRO A 214 17.46 37.94 11.20
CA PRO A 214 18.29 38.72 10.30
C PRO A 214 19.69 38.88 10.91
N LEU A 215 20.69 38.39 10.19
CA LEU A 215 22.11 38.50 10.52
C LEU A 215 22.81 39.25 9.39
N SER A 216 23.83 40.05 9.71
CA SER A 216 24.68 40.62 8.66
C SER A 216 25.44 39.51 7.92
N GLU A 217 25.81 39.75 6.67
CA GLU A 217 26.50 38.75 5.84
C GLU A 217 27.81 38.26 6.48
N GLU A 218 28.54 39.15 7.14
CA GLU A 218 29.74 38.79 7.88
C GLU A 218 29.46 37.76 8.99
N ARG A 219 28.41 37.96 9.80
CA ARG A 219 28.07 37.05 10.90
C ARG A 219 27.50 35.72 10.37
N LYS A 220 26.78 35.73 9.24
CA LYS A 220 26.39 34.50 8.55
C LYS A 220 27.61 33.69 8.11
N GLU A 221 28.63 34.36 7.57
CA GLU A 221 29.83 33.69 7.09
C GLU A 221 30.67 33.11 8.24
N MET A 222 30.78 33.84 9.37
CA MET A 222 31.37 33.30 10.60
C MET A 222 30.64 32.05 11.08
N LEU A 223 29.31 32.08 11.13
CA LEU A 223 28.49 30.95 11.57
C LEU A 223 28.66 29.72 10.65
N LYS A 224 28.70 29.92 9.32
CA LYS A 224 28.99 28.87 8.35
C LYS A 224 30.39 28.27 8.57
N ARG A 225 31.39 29.11 8.86
CA ARG A 225 32.77 28.68 9.09
C ARG A 225 32.87 27.80 10.33
N ILE A 226 32.28 28.23 11.46
CA ILE A 226 32.23 27.46 12.70
C ILE A 226 31.53 26.10 12.48
N ALA A 227 30.41 26.10 11.76
CA ALA A 227 29.69 24.87 11.43
C ALA A 227 30.55 23.90 10.60
N LYS A 228 31.28 24.43 9.60
CA LYS A 228 32.19 23.66 8.75
C LYS A 228 33.37 23.09 9.55
N ASP A 229 34.04 23.93 10.34
CA ASP A 229 35.25 23.55 11.09
C ASP A 229 34.93 22.54 12.21
N SER A 230 33.70 22.57 12.74
CA SER A 230 33.22 21.61 13.76
C SER A 230 32.42 20.43 13.20
N ASN A 231 32.32 20.28 11.87
CA ASN A 231 31.53 19.24 11.19
C ASN A 231 30.08 19.12 11.71
N ARG A 232 29.45 20.26 12.01
CA ARG A 232 28.09 20.38 12.53
C ARG A 232 27.21 21.15 11.56
N ARG A 233 25.88 20.99 11.67
CA ARG A 233 24.93 21.84 10.95
C ARG A 233 24.80 23.18 11.67
N ILE A 234 24.53 24.25 10.92
CA ILE A 234 24.42 25.62 11.44
C ILE A 234 23.49 25.74 12.66
N TYR A 235 22.32 25.09 12.63
CA TYR A 235 21.39 25.16 13.76
C TYR A 235 21.93 24.52 15.04
N GLN A 236 22.76 23.47 14.94
CA GLN A 236 23.35 22.81 16.12
C GLN A 236 24.35 23.74 16.80
N VAL A 237 25.12 24.48 16.00
CA VAL A 237 26.02 25.52 16.52
C VAL A 237 25.22 26.60 17.24
N VAL A 238 24.07 27.01 16.69
CA VAL A 238 23.22 28.03 17.31
C VAL A 238 22.58 27.53 18.61
N GLU A 239 22.03 26.32 18.64
CA GLU A 239 21.47 25.71 19.86
C GLU A 239 22.54 25.57 20.95
N ASP A 240 23.73 25.06 20.62
CA ASP A 240 24.84 24.95 21.58
C ASP A 240 25.28 26.32 22.13
N MET A 241 25.34 27.36 21.28
CA MET A 241 25.66 28.72 21.71
C MET A 241 24.60 29.30 22.66
N ILE A 242 23.32 29.01 22.39
CA ILE A 242 22.21 29.42 23.26
C ILE A 242 22.30 28.70 24.60
N ASP A 243 22.53 27.38 24.60
CA ASP A 243 22.65 26.59 25.83
C ASP A 243 23.84 27.06 26.68
N GLN A 244 25.00 27.30 26.07
CA GLN A 244 26.18 27.82 26.76
C GLN A 244 25.93 29.19 27.40
N GLU A 245 25.31 30.11 26.67
CA GLU A 245 25.01 31.45 27.19
C GLU A 245 23.91 31.41 28.26
N TYR A 246 22.91 30.54 28.09
CA TYR A 246 21.86 30.34 29.09
C TYR A 246 22.41 29.78 30.39
N GLN A 247 23.25 28.75 30.34
CA GLN A 247 23.94 28.22 31.52
C GLN A 247 24.81 29.29 32.18
N ARG A 248 25.53 30.10 31.39
CA ARG A 248 26.35 31.19 31.93
C ARG A 248 25.53 32.26 32.67
N GLN A 249 24.33 32.58 32.18
CA GLN A 249 23.50 33.65 32.74
C GLN A 249 22.57 33.19 33.88
N TYR A 250 22.15 31.92 33.89
CA TYR A 250 21.07 31.45 34.77
C TYR A 250 21.46 30.28 35.68
N SER A 251 22.69 29.75 35.59
CA SER A 251 23.19 28.76 36.54
C SER A 251 23.97 29.45 37.66
N HIS A 252 23.24 29.86 38.70
CA HIS A 252 23.76 30.13 40.05
C HIS A 252 23.39 28.99 40.99
#